data_AF-A0A8H4V3M9-F1
#
_entry.id   AF-A0A8H4V3M9-F1
#
_cell.length_a   1.000
_cell.length_b   1.000
_cell.length_c   1.000
_cell.angle_alpha   90.00
_cell.angle_beta   90.00
_cell.angle_gamma   90.00
#
_symmetry.space_group_name_H-M   'P 1'
#
loop_
_entity.id
_entity.type
_entity.pdbx_description
1 polymer ?
#
loop_
_entity_poly.entity_id
_entity_poly.type
_entity_poly.pdbx_seq_one_letter_code
_entity_poly.pdbx_strand_id
1 'polypeptide(L)'
;MASQPIVLSPATPSALLSYIISYHRYPTTLIVGSTRAEFHASLLGDVAQHLALYDEREDERPADTDATSPPHPLLKAPLYQIAISRHIRLLFAPTVTHLRAYLSVFTPKDSPVSPPPNHTPSSRAPLLLIYGLLALHRDA
;
A
#
# COMPACT_ATOMS: atom_id res chain seq x y z
N MET A 1 12.91 -1.46 -23.32
CA MET A 1 11.69 -0.62 -23.39
C MET A 1 11.55 0.07 -22.05
N ALA A 2 11.91 1.36 -21.96
CA ALA A 2 11.76 2.11 -20.71
C ALA A 2 10.26 2.44 -20.52
N SER A 3 9.64 1.88 -19.47
CA SER A 3 8.27 2.20 -19.09
C SER A 3 8.20 3.65 -18.63
N GLN A 4 7.31 4.45 -19.23
CA GLN A 4 7.07 5.81 -18.75
C GLN A 4 6.41 5.74 -17.36
N PRO A 5 6.81 6.60 -16.40
CA PRO A 5 6.17 6.66 -15.10
C PRO A 5 4.73 7.15 -15.25
N ILE A 6 3.81 6.48 -14.55
CA ILE A 6 2.39 6.86 -14.52
C ILE A 6 2.14 7.59 -13.21
N VAL A 7 1.63 8.82 -13.30
CA VAL A 7 1.21 9.61 -12.13
C VAL A 7 -0.28 9.37 -11.92
N LEU A 8 -0.65 8.99 -10.70
CA LEU A 8 -2.03 8.76 -10.29
C LEU A 8 -2.47 9.83 -9.29
N SER A 9 -3.78 10.05 -9.20
CA SER A 9 -4.36 10.93 -8.19
C SER A 9 -4.04 10.45 -6.76
N PRO A 10 -3.97 11.36 -5.78
CA PRO A 10 -3.77 11.00 -4.39
C PRO A 10 -4.83 9.99 -3.94
N ALA A 11 -4.37 8.86 -3.40
CA ALA A 11 -5.21 7.87 -2.72
C ALA A 11 -4.99 7.96 -1.22
N THR A 12 -5.93 7.47 -0.41
CA THR A 12 -5.68 7.33 1.03
C THR A 12 -4.74 6.14 1.30
N PRO A 13 -4.05 6.11 2.46
CA PRO A 13 -3.18 4.98 2.81
C PRO A 13 -3.89 3.63 2.79
N SER A 14 -5.14 3.57 3.24
CA SER A 14 -5.92 2.33 3.26
C SER A 14 -6.29 1.84 1.86
N ALA A 15 -6.68 2.76 0.97
CA ALA A 15 -7.00 2.46 -0.42
C ALA A 15 -5.76 1.96 -1.17
N LEU A 16 -4.61 2.59 -0.94
CA LEU A 16 -3.32 2.17 -1.49
C LEU A 16 -2.99 0.72 -1.09
N LEU A 17 -3.03 0.41 0.21
CA LEU A 17 -2.69 -0.93 0.69
C LEU A 17 -3.67 -1.98 0.16
N SER A 18 -4.96 -1.66 0.13
CA SER A 18 -6.00 -2.55 -0.42
C SER A 18 -5.75 -2.87 -1.89
N TYR A 19 -5.36 -1.85 -2.68
CA TYR A 19 -4.98 -2.03 -4.08
C TYR A 19 -3.75 -2.94 -4.24
N ILE A 20 -2.69 -2.71 -3.48
CA ILE A 20 -1.45 -3.50 -3.59
C ILE A 20 -1.69 -4.97 -3.21
N ILE A 21 -2.47 -5.22 -2.15
CA ILE A 21 -2.82 -6.60 -1.73
C ILE A 21 -3.63 -7.30 -2.82
N SER A 22 -4.60 -6.60 -3.42
CA SER A 22 -5.49 -7.17 -4.45
C SER A 22 -4.76 -7.46 -5.76
N TYR A 23 -3.80 -6.61 -6.15
CA TYR A 23 -3.11 -6.68 -7.44
C TYR A 23 -1.61 -7.00 -7.31
N HIS A 24 -1.25 -7.78 -6.29
CA HIS A 24 0.14 -8.08 -5.96
C HIS A 24 0.91 -8.63 -7.17
N ARG A 25 2.12 -8.10 -7.40
CA ARG A 25 3.08 -8.62 -8.38
C ARG A 25 4.40 -8.85 -7.67
N TYR A 26 5.13 -9.90 -8.02
CA TYR A 26 6.46 -10.11 -7.44
C TYR A 26 7.56 -9.70 -8.43
N PRO A 27 8.58 -8.93 -7.99
CA PRO A 27 8.64 -8.15 -6.76
C PRO A 27 7.82 -6.85 -6.83
N THR A 28 7.17 -6.47 -5.73
CA THR A 28 6.55 -5.14 -5.54
C THR A 28 7.36 -4.34 -4.53
N THR A 29 7.74 -3.12 -4.89
CA THR A 29 8.37 -2.15 -3.98
C THR A 29 7.49 -0.92 -3.86
N LEU A 30 7.09 -0.60 -2.62
CA LEU A 30 6.39 0.63 -2.26
C LEU A 30 7.36 1.54 -1.51
N ILE A 31 7.59 2.74 -2.05
CA ILE A 31 8.31 3.82 -1.38
C ILE A 31 7.31 4.84 -0.89
N VAL A 32 7.32 5.12 0.41
CA VAL A 32 6.43 6.08 1.06
C VAL A 32 7.20 7.37 1.30
N GLY A 33 6.70 8.48 0.76
CA GLY A 33 7.26 9.82 0.84
C GLY A 33 7.02 10.53 2.18
N SER A 34 7.10 9.81 3.29
CA SER A 34 6.89 10.32 4.65
C SER A 34 7.69 9.48 5.64
N THR A 35 7.70 9.87 6.92
CA THR A 35 8.22 8.98 7.96
C THR A 35 7.27 7.81 8.19
N ARG A 36 7.78 6.74 8.82
CA ARG A 36 6.97 5.60 9.23
C ARG A 36 5.87 6.01 10.22
N ALA A 37 6.18 6.93 11.14
CA ALA A 37 5.24 7.40 12.15
C ALA A 37 4.08 8.17 11.51
N GLU A 38 4.37 9.10 10.61
CA GLU A 38 3.35 9.86 9.87
C GLU A 38 2.45 8.97 9.04
N PHE A 39 3.04 8.04 8.28
CA PHE A 39 2.25 7.12 7.46
C PHE A 39 1.33 6.25 8.31
N HIS A 40 1.83 5.76 9.45
CA HIS A 40 1.04 4.94 10.36
C HIS A 40 -0.09 5.74 11.00
N ALA A 41 0.19 6.96 11.47
CA ALA A 41 -0.85 7.84 12.02
C ALA A 41 -1.92 8.18 10.98
N SER A 42 -1.52 8.48 9.74
CA SER A 42 -2.44 8.73 8.63
C SER A 42 -3.29 7.52 8.28
N LEU A 43 -2.70 6.31 8.28
CA LEU A 43 -3.43 5.06 8.05
C LEU A 43 -4.45 4.78 9.16
N LEU A 44 -4.09 4.99 10.43
CA LEU A 44 -5.01 4.80 11.54
C LEU A 44 -6.18 5.79 11.48
N GLY A 45 -5.90 7.06 11.18
CA GLY A 45 -6.94 8.07 11.01
C GLY A 45 -7.90 7.74 9.87
N ASP A 46 -7.37 7.30 8.73
CA ASP A 46 -8.14 6.90 7.55
C ASP A 46 -9.05 5.69 7.84
N VAL A 47 -8.52 4.66 8.52
CA VAL A 47 -9.34 3.52 8.95
C VAL A 47 -10.40 3.95 9.96
N ALA A 48 -10.06 4.74 10.98
CA ALA A 48 -11.01 5.21 11.99
C ALA A 48 -12.15 6.04 11.38
N GLN A 49 -11.85 6.91 10.40
CA GLN A 49 -12.86 7.67 9.68
C GLN A 49 -13.81 6.75 8.89
N HIS A 50 -13.28 5.72 8.24
CA HIS A 50 -14.12 4.75 7.52
C HIS A 50 -15.02 3.94 8.47
N LEU A 51 -14.54 3.65 9.70
CA LEU A 51 -15.35 2.99 10.73
C LEU A 51 -16.48 3.90 11.22
N ALA A 52 -16.20 5.18 11.48
CA ALA A 52 -17.23 6.14 11.90
C ALA A 52 -18.36 6.28 10.86
N LEU A 53 -18.00 6.38 9.57
CA LEU A 53 -18.97 6.42 8.46
C LEU A 53 -19.76 5.12 8.28
N TYR A 54 -19.23 3.99 8.75
CA TYR A 54 -19.92 2.71 8.71
C TYR A 54 -21.00 2.65 9.80
N ASP A 55 -20.67 3.11 11.02
CA ASP A 55 -21.58 3.16 12.17
C ASP A 55 -22.82 4.03 11.88
N GLU A 56 -22.62 5.22 11.28
CA GLU A 56 -23.73 6.11 10.88
C GLU A 56 -24.69 5.50 9.85
N ARG A 57 -24.25 4.48 9.09
CA ARG A 57 -25.06 3.82 8.05
C ARG A 57 -25.79 2.58 8.54
N GLU A 58 -25.41 2.01 9.68
CA GLU A 58 -26.13 0.88 10.27
C GLU A 58 -27.43 1.32 10.96
N ASP A 59 -27.49 2.54 11.49
CA ASP A 59 -28.70 3.12 12.10
C ASP A 59 -29.89 3.26 11.10
N GLU A 60 -29.64 3.18 9.79
CA GLU A 60 -30.68 3.25 8.74
C GLU A 60 -31.02 1.89 8.09
N ARG A 61 -30.41 0.76 8.51
CA ARG A 61 -30.62 -0.55 7.85
C ARG A 61 -31.66 -1.44 8.57
N PRO A 62 -32.56 -2.11 7.82
CA PRO A 62 -33.46 -3.11 8.40
C PRO A 62 -32.67 -4.32 8.91
N ALA A 63 -33.08 -4.85 10.07
CA ALA A 63 -32.35 -5.77 10.95
C ALA A 63 -32.03 -7.18 10.40
N ASP A 64 -32.21 -7.46 9.11
CA ASP A 64 -32.15 -8.81 8.54
C ASP A 64 -30.91 -9.12 7.70
N THR A 65 -29.82 -8.34 7.81
CA THR A 65 -28.59 -8.59 7.03
C THR A 65 -27.39 -8.90 7.93
N ASP A 66 -27.12 -10.19 8.12
CA ASP A 66 -25.89 -10.85 8.58
C ASP A 66 -24.75 -9.92 9.12
N ALA A 67 -24.83 -9.62 10.41
CA ALA A 67 -24.00 -8.64 11.14
C ALA A 67 -22.58 -9.14 11.48
N THR A 68 -21.83 -9.69 10.52
CA THR A 68 -20.48 -10.26 10.80
C THR A 68 -19.43 -9.91 9.74
N SER A 69 -19.73 -9.01 8.80
CA SER A 69 -18.70 -8.51 7.87
C SER A 69 -17.83 -7.44 8.54
N PRO A 70 -16.49 -7.59 8.59
CA PRO A 70 -15.66 -6.58 9.24
C PRO A 70 -15.76 -5.23 8.53
N PRO A 71 -15.77 -4.13 9.28
CA PRO A 71 -16.14 -2.81 8.79
C PRO A 71 -15.11 -2.17 7.85
N HIS A 72 -13.89 -2.73 7.76
CA HIS A 72 -12.87 -2.28 6.82
C HIS A 72 -12.10 -3.45 6.18
N PRO A 73 -11.83 -3.46 4.86
CA PRO A 73 -11.16 -4.57 4.15
C PRO A 73 -9.81 -4.97 4.74
N LEU A 74 -9.00 -4.00 5.19
CA LEU A 74 -7.70 -4.26 5.82
C LEU A 74 -7.80 -4.93 7.20
N LEU A 75 -8.96 -4.84 7.86
CA LEU A 75 -9.23 -5.45 9.17
C LEU A 75 -9.88 -6.84 9.04
N LYS A 76 -10.22 -7.29 7.83
CA LYS A 76 -10.77 -8.64 7.58
C LYS A 76 -9.77 -9.77 7.88
N ALA A 77 -8.52 -9.44 8.19
CA ALA A 77 -7.45 -10.34 8.60
C ALA A 77 -7.42 -11.71 7.87
N PRO A 78 -7.39 -11.78 6.53
CA PRO A 78 -7.17 -13.06 5.88
C PRO A 78 -5.68 -13.43 6.02
N LEU A 79 -5.39 -14.69 6.39
CA LEU A 79 -4.04 -15.27 6.34
C LEU A 79 -3.33 -14.99 5.00
N TYR A 80 -4.13 -14.88 3.92
CA TYR A 80 -3.71 -14.49 2.59
C TYR A 80 -3.06 -13.09 2.52
N GLN A 81 -3.59 -12.09 3.22
CA GLN A 81 -3.02 -10.74 3.25
C GLN A 81 -1.67 -10.73 3.97
N ILE A 82 -1.50 -11.53 5.02
CA ILE A 82 -0.22 -11.71 5.70
C ILE A 82 0.77 -12.43 4.78
N ALA A 83 0.33 -13.46 4.06
CA ALA A 83 1.17 -14.15 3.08
C ALA A 83 1.65 -13.19 1.99
N ILE A 84 0.76 -12.37 1.42
CA ILE A 84 1.11 -11.38 0.38
C ILE A 84 2.02 -10.28 0.93
N SER A 85 1.76 -9.76 2.13
CA SER A 85 2.53 -8.63 2.66
C SER A 85 4.01 -8.96 2.84
N ARG A 86 4.33 -10.22 3.13
CA ARG A 86 5.71 -10.73 3.18
C ARG A 86 6.44 -10.65 1.84
N HIS A 87 5.72 -10.48 0.73
CA HIS A 87 6.24 -10.37 -0.62
C HIS A 87 6.27 -8.93 -1.16
N ILE A 88 5.97 -7.94 -0.32
CA ILE A 88 6.01 -6.51 -0.65
C ILE A 88 7.17 -5.85 0.09
N ARG A 89 8.06 -5.20 -0.64
CA ARG A 89 9.12 -4.36 -0.07
C ARG A 89 8.55 -2.99 0.26
N LEU A 90 8.58 -2.61 1.53
CA LEU A 90 8.16 -1.28 2.00
C LEU A 90 9.38 -0.45 2.41
N LEU A 91 9.48 0.77 1.89
CA LEU A 91 10.55 1.72 2.22
C LEU A 91 9.94 3.07 2.57
N PHE A 92 10.58 3.78 3.49
CA PHE A 92 10.20 5.15 3.86
C PHE A 92 11.32 6.11 3.42
N ALA A 93 10.94 7.14 2.68
CA ALA A 93 11.81 8.17 2.16
C ALA A 93 11.18 9.52 2.51
N PRO A 94 11.44 10.08 3.71
CA PRO A 94 10.78 11.31 4.16
C PRO A 94 11.25 12.57 3.43
N THR A 95 12.37 12.50 2.68
CA THR A 95 12.88 13.63 1.91
C THR A 95 13.26 13.23 0.48
N VAL A 96 13.38 14.20 -0.42
CA VAL A 96 13.87 14.00 -1.80
C VAL A 96 15.25 13.34 -1.81
N THR A 97 16.13 13.69 -0.86
CA THR A 97 17.46 13.07 -0.73
C THR A 97 17.36 11.58 -0.44
N HIS A 98 16.49 11.16 0.49
CA HIS A 98 16.26 9.74 0.75
C HIS A 98 15.73 9.02 -0.48
N LEU A 99 14.75 9.62 -1.17
CA LEU A 99 14.17 9.03 -2.39
C LEU A 99 15.25 8.86 -3.48
N ARG A 100 16.05 9.89 -3.74
CA ARG A 100 17.14 9.86 -4.71
C ARG A 100 18.19 8.80 -4.37
N ALA A 101 18.59 8.73 -3.09
CA ALA A 101 19.52 7.71 -2.63
C ALA A 101 18.98 6.31 -2.88
N TYR A 102 17.72 6.03 -2.52
CA TYR A 102 17.10 4.73 -2.76
C TYR A 102 17.00 4.38 -4.24
N LEU A 103 16.53 5.31 -5.08
CA LEU A 103 16.39 5.07 -6.51
C LEU A 103 17.74 4.88 -7.22
N SER A 104 18.81 5.51 -6.72
CA SER A 104 20.15 5.38 -7.32
C SER A 104 20.75 3.97 -7.22
N VAL A 105 20.37 3.23 -6.17
CA VAL A 105 20.83 1.84 -5.93
C VAL A 105 19.74 0.81 -6.21
N PHE A 106 18.56 1.25 -6.65
CA PHE A 106 17.42 0.35 -6.82
C PHE A 106 17.62 -0.58 -8.01
N THR A 107 17.67 -1.88 -7.73
CA THR A 107 17.68 -2.93 -8.75
C THR A 107 16.53 -3.90 -8.49
N PRO A 108 15.60 -4.09 -9.45
CA PRO A 108 14.44 -4.99 -9.24
C PRO A 108 14.82 -6.45 -8.98
N LYS A 109 16.01 -6.87 -9.45
CA LYS A 109 16.51 -8.24 -9.34
C LYS A 109 17.07 -8.57 -7.95
N ASP A 110 17.45 -7.53 -7.19
CA ASP A 110 18.15 -7.66 -5.90
C ASP A 110 17.20 -7.36 -4.73
N SER A 111 15.96 -7.82 -4.86
CA SER A 111 14.95 -7.63 -3.83
C SER A 111 15.29 -8.49 -2.62
N PRO A 112 15.41 -7.92 -1.40
CA PRO A 112 15.60 -8.70 -0.17
C PRO A 112 14.36 -9.52 0.21
N VAL A 113 13.27 -9.33 -0.53
CA VAL A 113 12.00 -10.01 -0.31
C VAL A 113 11.96 -11.30 -1.12
N SER A 114 11.80 -12.43 -0.45
CA SER A 114 11.76 -13.75 -1.10
C SER A 114 10.58 -13.88 -2.07
N PRO A 115 10.74 -14.66 -3.16
CA PRO A 115 9.65 -14.96 -4.08
C PRO A 115 8.53 -15.76 -3.38
N PRO A 116 7.27 -15.57 -3.80
CA PRO A 116 6.18 -16.43 -3.34
C PRO A 116 6.39 -17.88 -3.79
N PRO A 117 5.82 -18.87 -3.06
CA PRO A 117 5.88 -20.27 -3.47
C PRO A 117 5.26 -20.44 -4.85
N ASN A 118 5.88 -21.26 -5.70
CA ASN A 118 5.50 -21.47 -7.11
C ASN A 118 5.57 -20.22 -8.00
N HIS A 119 6.36 -19.20 -7.61
CA HIS A 119 6.61 -18.07 -8.48
C HIS A 119 7.35 -18.52 -9.75
N THR A 120 6.63 -18.53 -10.86
CA THR A 120 7.25 -18.57 -12.18
C THR A 120 7.57 -17.13 -12.58
N PRO A 121 8.73 -16.86 -13.21
CA PRO A 121 9.06 -15.53 -13.70
C PRO A 121 8.03 -15.14 -14.76
N SER A 122 6.99 -14.42 -14.33
CA SER A 122 5.90 -13.98 -15.20
C SER A 122 6.43 -12.94 -16.18
N SER A 123 5.85 -12.83 -17.38
CA SER A 123 6.22 -11.74 -18.31
C SER A 123 5.87 -10.34 -17.77
N ARG A 124 5.09 -10.27 -16.68
CA ARG A 124 4.63 -9.02 -16.07
C ARG A 124 5.77 -8.40 -15.26
N ALA A 125 6.18 -7.20 -15.67
CA ALA A 125 7.28 -6.48 -15.04
C ALA A 125 7.04 -6.22 -13.53
N PRO A 126 8.11 -6.19 -12.71
CA PRO A 126 8.07 -5.77 -11.31
C PRO A 126 7.39 -4.40 -11.13
N LEU A 127 6.75 -4.20 -9.97
CA LEU A 127 6.05 -2.95 -9.66
C LEU A 127 6.89 -2.09 -8.70
N LEU A 128 7.20 -0.86 -9.10
CA LEU A 128 7.74 0.18 -8.23
C LEU A 128 6.69 1.27 -8.08
N LEU A 129 6.27 1.54 -6.85
CA LEU A 129 5.28 2.56 -6.52
C LEU A 129 5.87 3.59 -5.57
N ILE A 130 5.57 4.86 -5.80
CA ILE A 130 5.97 5.96 -4.92
C ILE A 130 4.70 6.67 -4.44
N TYR A 131 4.47 6.66 -3.14
CA TYR A 131 3.32 7.31 -2.50
C TYR A 131 3.74 8.61 -1.82
N GLY A 132 2.91 9.65 -1.87
CA GLY A 132 3.19 10.92 -1.19
C GLY A 132 4.28 11.78 -1.86
N LEU A 133 4.47 11.65 -3.18
CA LEU A 133 5.53 12.38 -3.90
C LEU A 133 5.40 13.91 -3.80
N LEU A 134 4.18 14.42 -3.70
CA LEU A 134 3.89 15.84 -3.44
C LEU A 134 4.30 16.28 -2.02
N ALA A 135 4.13 15.41 -1.01
CA ALA A 135 4.50 15.73 0.36
C ALA A 135 6.01 15.92 0.49
N LEU A 136 6.80 15.13 -0.26
CA LEU A 136 8.26 15.25 -0.31
C LEU A 136 8.78 16.62 -0.76
N HIS A 137 7.98 17.38 -1.51
CA HIS A 137 8.35 18.70 -2.02
C HIS A 137 7.85 19.84 -1.13
N ARG A 138 6.96 19.58 -0.17
CA ARG A 138 6.41 20.62 0.72
C ARG A 138 7.35 20.99 1.86
N ASP A 139 8.23 20.07 2.27
CA ASP A 139 9.20 20.26 3.35
C ASP A 139 10.64 20.44 2.84
N ALA A 140 10.81 20.77 1.55
CA ALA A 140 12.12 20.95 0.90
C ALA A 140 12.59 22.40 0.89
#